data_AF-A0A820DDH2-F1
#
_entry.id   AF-A0A820DDH2-F1
#
_cell.length_a   1.000
_cell.length_b   1.000
_cell.length_c   1.000
_cell.angle_alpha   90.00
_cell.angle_beta   90.00
_cell.angle_gamma   90.00
#
_symmetry.space_group_name_H-M   'P 1'
#
loop_
_entity.id
_entity.type
_entity.pdbx_description
1 polymer ?
#
loop_
_entity_poly.entity_id
_entity_poly.type
_entity_poly.pdbx_seq_one_letter_code
_entity_poly.pdbx_strand_id
1 'polypeptide(L)'
;MIRRIRYRLKSFGGIRIYILSTCCLFIFVQLLTAKLFYSEKPPTPVLSRLYPDMPMLMDLRSYSVCHPKTLSLDKLTAYYHQYSKQQVCFLIEHLDGGPWWSYVTQEFAEILTHLEELGIRSNITYRPFPQHIKFDYQTNLTRYFLNGCHFDEHAYIQNKVLIVVLIWNVNSLLWHRMHHQWSSLLEKLRIRITVFIDDLHFTTKNSFSSRQYLFQSIASEIFSTYAYIFHNYYFNISSSKITWLPHAASSLSYHTINRSAENLLFVSGANLFEWYSCRSRGYLLCRIRKDLTACLKHPGYAETMKNDSSYFYGGRRYFSYMKQYVFGLGTCQSVHYAIAKLFELPANGLALVTTNDLIPI
;
A
#
# COMPACT_ATOMS: atom_id res chain seq x y z
N MET A 1 -55.52 -14.71 -68.82
CA MET A 1 -54.53 -13.72 -68.32
C MET A 1 -53.99 -14.02 -66.91
N ILE A 2 -54.01 -15.29 -66.42
CA ILE A 2 -53.55 -15.68 -65.06
C ILE A 2 -52.62 -16.92 -65.13
N ARG A 3 -51.68 -16.95 -66.08
CA ARG A 3 -50.67 -18.04 -66.18
C ARG A 3 -49.22 -17.54 -66.32
N ARG A 4 -48.97 -16.23 -66.20
CA ARG A 4 -47.63 -15.62 -66.35
C ARG A 4 -47.02 -15.03 -65.07
N ILE A 5 -47.54 -15.37 -63.88
CA ILE A 5 -46.98 -14.93 -62.58
C ILE A 5 -46.58 -16.15 -61.72
N ARG A 6 -45.77 -17.07 -62.26
CA ARG A 6 -45.16 -18.16 -61.45
C ARG A 6 -43.65 -18.32 -61.62
N TYR A 7 -42.99 -17.48 -62.42
CA TYR A 7 -41.57 -17.62 -62.75
C TYR A 7 -40.65 -16.48 -62.27
N ARG A 8 -41.09 -15.63 -61.33
CA ARG A 8 -40.25 -14.52 -60.82
C ARG A 8 -39.90 -14.57 -59.32
N LEU A 9 -40.11 -15.70 -58.65
CA LEU A 9 -39.79 -15.84 -57.22
C LEU A 9 -38.79 -16.97 -56.90
N LYS A 10 -38.09 -17.53 -57.90
CA LYS A 10 -37.05 -18.55 -57.69
C LYS A 10 -35.64 -17.99 -57.39
N SER A 11 -35.41 -16.68 -57.45
CA SER A 11 -34.08 -16.08 -57.18
C SER A 11 -33.94 -15.36 -55.83
N PHE A 12 -34.94 -15.45 -54.94
CA PHE A 12 -34.85 -14.82 -53.62
C PHE A 12 -34.17 -15.68 -52.54
N GLY A 13 -33.74 -16.90 -52.88
CA GLY A 13 -33.02 -17.77 -51.95
C GLY A 13 -31.71 -17.14 -51.46
N GLY A 14 -30.90 -16.61 -52.38
CA GLY A 14 -29.63 -15.95 -52.03
C GLY A 14 -29.81 -14.69 -51.19
N ILE A 15 -30.80 -13.86 -51.52
CA ILE A 15 -31.10 -12.62 -50.78
C ILE A 15 -31.59 -12.95 -49.36
N ARG A 16 -32.45 -13.96 -49.20
CA ARG A 16 -32.90 -14.41 -47.88
C ARG A 16 -31.75 -14.93 -47.03
N ILE A 17 -30.87 -15.75 -47.61
CA ILE A 17 -29.69 -16.27 -46.91
C ILE A 17 -28.78 -15.13 -46.48
N TYR A 18 -28.51 -14.17 -47.38
CA TYR A 18 -27.68 -13.01 -47.06
C TYR A 18 -28.26 -12.16 -45.94
N ILE A 19 -29.56 -11.84 -45.98
CA ILE A 19 -30.24 -11.07 -44.92
C ILE A 19 -30.17 -11.82 -43.59
N LEU A 20 -30.46 -13.13 -43.58
CA LEU A 20 -30.36 -13.96 -42.37
C LEU A 20 -28.94 -14.00 -41.82
N SER A 21 -27.92 -14.20 -42.65
CA SER A 21 -26.51 -14.18 -42.23
C SER A 21 -26.09 -12.83 -41.65
N THR A 22 -26.54 -11.73 -42.25
CA THR A 22 -26.21 -10.37 -41.79
C THR A 22 -26.88 -10.07 -40.45
N CYS A 23 -28.16 -10.45 -40.28
CA CYS A 23 -28.88 -10.33 -39.01
C CYS A 23 -28.24 -11.20 -37.92
N CYS A 24 -27.87 -12.45 -38.23
CA CYS A 24 -27.19 -13.34 -37.30
C CYS A 24 -25.82 -12.79 -36.88
N LEU A 25 -25.04 -12.24 -37.80
CA LEU A 25 -23.75 -11.61 -37.49
C LEU A 25 -23.94 -10.37 -36.61
N PHE A 26 -24.93 -9.53 -36.90
CA PHE A 26 -25.23 -8.35 -36.08
C PHE A 26 -25.64 -8.73 -34.65
N ILE A 27 -26.53 -9.72 -34.49
CA ILE A 27 -26.93 -10.24 -33.18
C ILE A 27 -25.74 -10.88 -32.46
N PHE A 28 -24.90 -11.66 -33.16
CA PHE A 28 -23.71 -12.27 -32.59
C PHE A 28 -22.70 -11.22 -32.12
N VAL A 29 -22.45 -10.17 -32.90
CA VAL A 29 -21.60 -9.04 -32.50
C VAL A 29 -22.20 -8.35 -31.31
N GLN A 30 -23.51 -8.06 -31.27
CA GLN A 30 -24.14 -7.46 -30.10
C GLN A 30 -24.06 -8.35 -28.86
N LEU A 31 -24.24 -9.67 -28.99
CA LEU A 31 -24.09 -10.63 -27.89
C LEU A 31 -22.63 -10.73 -27.43
N LEU A 32 -21.67 -10.72 -28.34
CA LEU A 32 -20.24 -10.73 -28.02
C LEU A 32 -19.82 -9.42 -27.35
N THR A 33 -20.35 -8.29 -27.82
CA THR A 33 -20.13 -6.96 -27.25
C THR A 33 -20.76 -6.90 -25.86
N ALA A 34 -22.02 -7.32 -25.72
CA ALA A 34 -22.69 -7.41 -24.43
C ALA A 34 -21.96 -8.39 -23.50
N LYS A 35 -21.43 -9.51 -23.99
CA LYS A 35 -20.60 -10.41 -23.19
C LYS A 35 -19.28 -9.75 -22.81
N LEU A 36 -18.56 -9.09 -23.72
CA LEU A 36 -17.31 -8.39 -23.39
C LEU A 36 -17.53 -7.23 -22.42
N PHE A 37 -18.66 -6.52 -22.49
CA PHE A 37 -18.96 -5.37 -21.63
C PHE A 37 -19.76 -5.71 -20.35
N TYR A 38 -20.52 -6.82 -20.32
CA TYR A 38 -21.34 -7.26 -19.17
C TYR A 38 -20.93 -8.62 -18.58
N SER A 39 -20.08 -9.43 -19.23
CA SER A 39 -19.55 -10.69 -18.67
C SER A 39 -18.33 -10.49 -17.78
N GLU A 40 -17.83 -9.27 -17.65
CA GLU A 40 -17.15 -8.92 -16.41
C GLU A 40 -18.24 -8.82 -15.34
N LYS A 41 -18.77 -9.98 -14.91
CA LYS A 41 -19.18 -10.08 -13.53
C LYS A 41 -17.97 -9.59 -12.77
N PRO A 42 -18.09 -8.45 -12.08
CA PRO A 42 -16.97 -7.87 -11.39
C PRO A 42 -16.31 -8.97 -10.56
N PRO A 43 -15.01 -9.27 -10.73
CA PRO A 43 -14.39 -10.35 -9.98
C PRO A 43 -14.69 -10.09 -8.51
N THR A 44 -15.06 -11.17 -7.80
CA THR A 44 -15.29 -11.08 -6.36
C THR A 44 -14.08 -10.39 -5.75
N PRO A 45 -14.26 -9.37 -4.90
CA PRO A 45 -13.15 -8.70 -4.25
C PRO A 45 -12.21 -9.75 -3.67
N VAL A 46 -10.90 -9.57 -3.87
CA VAL A 46 -9.93 -10.44 -3.19
C VAL A 46 -10.11 -10.19 -1.71
N LEU A 47 -10.63 -11.18 -0.99
CA LEU A 47 -10.63 -11.15 0.46
C LEU A 47 -9.17 -11.23 0.89
N SER A 48 -8.65 -10.11 1.37
CA SER A 48 -7.27 -9.96 1.84
C SER A 48 -6.99 -10.68 3.17
N ARG A 49 -7.88 -11.61 3.57
CA ARG A 49 -7.87 -12.33 4.84
C ARG A 49 -7.92 -13.83 4.60
N LEU A 50 -7.07 -14.57 5.29
CA LEU A 50 -7.08 -16.04 5.24
C LEU A 50 -8.35 -16.63 5.86
N TYR A 51 -8.98 -15.88 6.78
CA TYR A 51 -10.14 -16.29 7.56
C TYR A 51 -11.33 -15.38 7.25
N PRO A 52 -12.00 -15.57 6.10
CA PRO A 52 -13.12 -14.72 5.69
C PRO A 52 -14.31 -14.81 6.66
N ASP A 53 -14.45 -15.95 7.33
CA ASP A 53 -15.55 -16.22 8.28
C ASP A 53 -15.29 -15.65 9.68
N MET A 54 -14.06 -15.21 9.98
CA MET A 54 -13.76 -14.61 11.28
C MET A 54 -14.31 -13.17 11.31
N PRO A 55 -15.18 -12.83 12.28
CA PRO A 55 -15.70 -11.47 12.39
C PRO A 55 -14.54 -10.49 12.52
N MET A 56 -14.67 -9.32 11.89
CA MET A 56 -13.70 -8.25 12.09
C MET A 56 -13.89 -7.69 13.49
N LEU A 57 -12.92 -7.98 14.36
CA LEU A 57 -12.90 -7.46 15.71
C LEU A 57 -11.99 -6.23 15.74
N MET A 58 -12.46 -5.19 16.40
CA MET A 58 -11.67 -3.99 16.66
C MET A 58 -11.00 -4.15 18.03
N ASP A 59 -9.68 -4.13 18.07
CA ASP A 59 -8.94 -4.17 19.34
C ASP A 59 -8.78 -2.76 19.91
N LEU A 60 -9.80 -2.30 20.65
CA LEU A 60 -9.77 -1.01 21.33
C LEU A 60 -8.73 -0.94 22.46
N ARG A 61 -8.10 -2.04 22.89
CA ARG A 61 -6.97 -1.98 23.83
C ARG A 61 -5.75 -1.33 23.19
N SER A 62 -5.64 -1.42 21.86
CA SER A 62 -4.65 -0.61 21.14
C SER A 62 -4.91 0.88 21.37
N TYR A 63 -6.16 1.36 21.46
CA TYR A 63 -6.46 2.77 21.78
C TYR A 63 -6.14 3.14 23.24
N SER A 64 -6.33 2.25 24.21
CA SER A 64 -6.02 2.55 25.62
C SER A 64 -4.51 2.57 25.91
N VAL A 65 -3.70 1.88 25.11
CA VAL A 65 -2.23 1.94 25.12
C VAL A 65 -1.70 3.02 24.16
N CYS A 66 -2.49 3.33 23.12
CA CYS A 66 -2.26 4.35 22.12
C CYS A 66 -3.26 5.51 22.29
N HIS A 67 -3.12 6.25 23.40
CA HIS A 67 -3.09 7.69 23.16
C HIS A 67 -2.10 7.91 22.02
N PRO A 68 -2.22 8.93 21.16
CA PRO A 68 -1.03 9.48 20.55
C PRO A 68 -0.15 9.84 21.74
N LYS A 69 0.68 8.88 22.20
CA LYS A 69 1.98 9.18 22.74
C LYS A 69 2.44 10.10 21.67
N THR A 70 2.61 11.36 22.03
CA THR A 70 3.47 12.25 21.31
C THR A 70 4.79 11.51 21.23
N LEU A 71 4.90 10.58 20.28
CA LEU A 71 6.09 10.20 19.56
C LEU A 71 6.40 11.45 18.74
N SER A 72 6.58 12.57 19.44
CA SER A 72 7.52 13.55 18.97
C SER A 72 8.80 12.76 18.88
N LEU A 73 9.48 12.95 17.77
CA LEU A 73 10.73 12.30 17.52
C LEU A 73 11.69 12.45 18.71
N ASP A 74 11.60 13.57 19.43
CA ASP A 74 12.32 13.82 20.68
C ASP A 74 12.11 12.74 21.75
N LYS A 75 10.93 12.14 21.88
CA LYS A 75 10.68 11.05 22.85
C LYS A 75 11.20 9.71 22.36
N LEU A 76 11.13 9.42 21.06
CA LEU A 76 11.73 8.22 20.47
C LEU A 76 13.26 8.31 20.61
N THR A 77 13.81 9.47 20.27
CA THR A 77 15.21 9.81 20.45
C THR A 77 15.60 9.74 21.92
N ALA A 78 14.88 10.36 22.85
CA ALA A 78 15.17 10.25 24.29
C ALA A 78 15.08 8.80 24.80
N TYR A 79 14.10 8.03 24.32
CA TYR A 79 13.97 6.61 24.62
C TYR A 79 15.17 5.81 24.09
N TYR A 80 15.76 6.15 22.95
CA TYR A 80 16.98 5.47 22.49
C TYR A 80 18.27 6.10 23.04
N HIS A 81 18.25 7.38 23.39
CA HIS A 81 19.33 8.13 24.00
C HIS A 81 19.57 7.68 25.44
N GLN A 82 18.59 7.05 26.11
CA GLN A 82 18.86 6.35 27.37
C GLN A 82 19.87 5.21 27.19
N TYR A 83 20.04 4.70 25.96
CA TYR A 83 21.06 3.72 25.59
C TYR A 83 22.37 4.36 25.09
N SER A 84 22.45 5.69 24.94
CA SER A 84 23.59 6.45 24.34
C SER A 84 24.95 6.27 25.02
N LYS A 85 25.01 5.72 26.24
CA LYS A 85 26.28 5.33 26.87
C LYS A 85 26.93 4.15 26.15
N GLN A 86 26.14 3.35 25.43
CA GLN A 86 26.58 2.32 24.50
C GLN A 86 26.36 2.88 23.09
N GLN A 87 27.33 2.70 22.19
CA GLN A 87 27.11 3.05 20.78
C GLN A 87 25.83 2.36 20.28
N VAL A 88 25.01 3.06 19.50
CA VAL A 88 23.80 2.49 18.88
C VAL A 88 23.89 2.70 17.37
N CYS A 89 23.67 1.64 16.60
CA CYS A 89 23.60 1.72 15.15
C CYS A 89 22.17 1.49 14.66
N PHE A 90 21.69 2.36 13.78
CA PHE A 90 20.41 2.24 13.10
C PHE A 90 20.64 1.83 11.66
N LEU A 91 20.15 0.65 11.29
CA LEU A 91 20.08 0.21 9.90
C LEU A 91 18.67 0.43 9.37
N ILE A 92 18.54 1.14 8.25
CA ILE A 92 17.23 1.46 7.67
C ILE A 92 17.13 0.82 6.29
N GLU A 93 16.15 -0.06 6.10
CA GLU A 93 15.87 -0.65 4.82
C GLU A 93 15.31 0.41 3.85
N HIS A 94 16.10 0.78 2.84
CA HIS A 94 15.75 1.71 1.75
C HIS A 94 15.18 3.07 2.19
N LEU A 95 16.07 4.06 2.39
CA LEU A 95 15.67 5.48 2.49
C LEU A 95 15.21 6.07 1.15
N ASP A 96 15.38 5.33 0.07
CA ASP A 96 15.22 5.86 -1.28
C ASP A 96 13.77 5.76 -1.74
N GLY A 97 12.98 4.83 -1.16
CA GLY A 97 11.56 4.49 -1.39
C GLY A 97 10.94 4.74 -2.77
N GLY A 98 11.75 4.94 -3.81
CA GLY A 98 11.38 5.58 -5.07
C GLY A 98 10.76 6.99 -4.91
N PRO A 99 10.24 7.57 -6.01
CA PRO A 99 9.43 8.79 -5.99
C PRO A 99 8.12 8.69 -5.17
N TRP A 100 7.89 7.58 -4.46
CA TRP A 100 6.70 7.25 -3.67
C TRP A 100 6.71 7.85 -2.25
N TRP A 101 7.84 8.45 -1.84
CA TRP A 101 7.96 9.21 -0.58
C TRP A 101 6.92 10.32 -0.41
N SER A 102 6.21 10.72 -1.47
CA SER A 102 5.09 11.67 -1.34
C SER A 102 3.81 11.10 -0.73
N TYR A 103 3.69 9.78 -0.55
CA TYR A 103 2.44 9.12 -0.10
C TYR A 103 2.57 8.34 1.19
N VAL A 104 3.76 7.83 1.49
CA VAL A 104 4.06 7.28 2.81
C VAL A 104 4.23 8.48 3.70
N THR A 105 3.45 8.50 4.78
CA THR A 105 3.32 9.59 5.74
C THR A 105 4.56 10.46 5.67
N GLN A 106 4.39 11.67 5.14
CA GLN A 106 5.50 12.60 5.16
C GLN A 106 5.97 12.76 6.62
N GLU A 107 5.15 12.44 7.62
CA GLU A 107 5.58 12.23 9.00
C GLU A 107 6.60 11.12 9.20
N PHE A 108 6.52 9.95 8.55
CA PHE A 108 7.55 8.92 8.65
C PHE A 108 8.82 9.30 7.88
N ALA A 109 8.66 9.93 6.71
CA ALA A 109 9.78 10.51 5.98
C ALA A 109 10.48 11.62 6.78
N GLU A 110 9.71 12.52 7.40
CA GLU A 110 10.17 13.58 8.31
C GLU A 110 10.74 12.97 9.58
N ILE A 111 10.15 11.88 10.12
CA ILE A 111 10.75 11.11 11.21
C ILE A 111 12.12 10.61 10.75
N LEU A 112 12.26 10.03 9.56
CA LEU A 112 13.54 9.52 9.05
C LEU A 112 14.56 10.64 8.77
N THR A 113 14.14 11.75 8.15
CA THR A 113 14.98 12.92 7.89
C THR A 113 15.43 13.58 9.19
N HIS A 114 14.52 13.80 10.13
CA HIS A 114 14.90 14.31 11.44
C HIS A 114 15.69 13.27 12.25
N LEU A 115 15.49 11.96 12.06
CA LEU A 115 16.33 10.92 12.67
C LEU A 115 17.77 11.06 12.16
N GLU A 116 17.97 11.29 10.86
CA GLU A 116 19.30 11.55 10.28
C GLU A 116 19.93 12.84 10.86
N GLU A 117 19.19 13.95 10.90
CA GLU A 117 19.64 15.21 11.50
C GLU A 117 19.93 15.08 13.01
N LEU A 118 19.12 14.31 13.74
CA LEU A 118 19.33 14.01 15.16
C LEU A 118 20.50 13.05 15.35
N GLY A 119 20.75 12.12 14.43
CA GLY A 119 21.91 11.21 14.46
C GLY A 119 23.23 11.94 14.51
N ILE A 120 23.35 12.97 13.67
CA ILE A 120 24.49 13.91 13.68
C ILE A 120 24.69 14.52 15.07
N ARG A 121 23.61 14.71 15.84
CA ARG A 121 23.64 15.32 17.19
C ARG A 121 23.73 14.32 18.35
N SER A 122 23.50 13.02 18.13
CA SER A 122 23.21 12.06 19.23
C SER A 122 24.07 10.79 19.28
N ASN A 123 25.26 10.76 18.65
CA ASN A 123 26.13 9.56 18.56
C ASN A 123 25.44 8.33 17.94
N ILE A 124 24.33 8.53 17.24
CA ILE A 124 23.60 7.48 16.55
C ILE A 124 24.10 7.42 15.12
N THR A 125 24.58 6.25 14.70
CA THR A 125 25.03 6.04 13.31
C THR A 125 23.90 5.47 12.47
N TYR A 126 23.47 6.22 11.45
CA TYR A 126 22.49 5.78 10.46
C TYR A 126 23.17 5.19 9.25
N ARG A 127 22.69 4.03 8.78
CA ARG A 127 23.19 3.39 7.56
C ARG A 127 22.03 2.86 6.72
N PRO A 128 22.03 3.10 5.39
CA PRO A 128 21.11 2.43 4.50
C PRO A 128 21.45 0.94 4.45
N PHE A 129 20.44 0.09 4.29
CA PHE A 129 20.69 -1.31 3.93
C PHE A 129 21.50 -1.37 2.63
N PRO A 130 22.59 -2.18 2.57
CA PRO A 130 23.29 -2.46 1.34
C PRO A 130 22.29 -2.98 0.30
N GLN A 131 21.99 -2.15 -0.71
CA GLN A 131 21.08 -2.51 -1.77
C GLN A 131 21.66 -3.67 -2.59
N HIS A 132 20.79 -4.48 -3.19
CA HIS A 132 21.09 -5.53 -4.20
C HIS A 132 21.40 -6.95 -3.74
N ILE A 133 21.36 -7.28 -2.44
CA ILE A 133 21.48 -8.70 -2.04
C ILE A 133 20.09 -9.31 -1.89
N LYS A 134 19.74 -10.21 -2.81
CA LYS A 134 18.60 -11.10 -2.64
C LYS A 134 18.96 -12.10 -1.55
N PHE A 135 18.47 -11.87 -0.34
CA PHE A 135 18.74 -12.79 0.76
C PHE A 135 18.12 -14.15 0.47
N ASP A 136 18.93 -15.17 0.66
CA ASP A 136 18.53 -16.56 0.57
C ASP A 136 19.27 -17.38 1.64
N TYR A 137 19.06 -18.70 1.60
CA TYR A 137 19.67 -19.62 2.55
C TYR A 137 21.21 -19.66 2.50
N GLN A 138 21.84 -19.10 1.47
CA GLN A 138 23.31 -19.01 1.35
C GLN A 138 23.85 -17.72 1.97
N THR A 139 22.99 -16.74 2.23
CA THR A 139 23.42 -15.45 2.79
C THR A 139 23.87 -15.62 4.23
N ASN A 140 25.05 -15.10 4.59
CA ASN A 140 25.47 -15.03 5.99
C ASN A 140 24.93 -13.74 6.63
N LEU A 141 23.77 -13.83 7.28
CA LEU A 141 23.14 -12.67 7.92
C LEU A 141 24.05 -11.97 8.94
N THR A 142 24.80 -12.72 9.75
CA THR A 142 25.67 -12.14 10.78
C THR A 142 26.69 -11.20 10.15
N ARG A 143 27.42 -11.70 9.15
CA ARG A 143 28.40 -10.91 8.42
C ARG A 143 27.76 -9.75 7.66
N TYR A 144 26.58 -9.96 7.08
CA TYR A 144 25.85 -8.90 6.39
C TYR A 144 25.52 -7.71 7.33
N PHE A 145 24.95 -7.98 8.50
CA PHE A 145 24.58 -6.95 9.46
C PHE A 145 25.80 -6.21 10.02
N LEU A 146 26.86 -6.95 10.38
CA LEU A 146 28.11 -6.35 10.87
C LEU A 146 28.78 -5.47 9.81
N ASN A 147 28.83 -5.93 8.55
CA ASN A 147 29.34 -5.14 7.44
C ASN A 147 28.50 -3.87 7.22
N GLY A 148 27.18 -3.97 7.26
CA GLY A 148 26.28 -2.81 7.13
C GLY A 148 26.48 -1.77 8.25
N CYS A 149 26.88 -2.21 9.43
CA CYS A 149 27.24 -1.33 10.55
C CYS A 149 28.69 -0.85 10.52
N HIS A 150 29.54 -1.35 9.61
CA HIS A 150 31.00 -1.21 9.63
C HIS A 150 31.63 -1.65 10.96
N PHE A 151 31.08 -2.69 11.58
CA PHE A 151 31.60 -3.24 12.82
C PHE A 151 32.55 -4.40 12.56
N ASP A 152 33.67 -4.40 13.28
CA ASP A 152 34.53 -5.57 13.40
C ASP A 152 33.80 -6.65 14.24
N GLU A 153 33.72 -7.87 13.71
CA GLU A 153 32.97 -8.96 14.32
C GLU A 153 33.50 -9.31 15.72
N HIS A 154 34.82 -9.33 15.89
CA HIS A 154 35.44 -9.67 17.18
C HIS A 154 35.20 -8.58 18.22
N ALA A 155 35.40 -7.31 17.85
CA ALA A 155 35.16 -6.18 18.73
C ALA A 155 33.68 -6.07 19.13
N TYR A 156 32.76 -6.36 18.21
CA TYR A 156 31.33 -6.26 18.46
C TYR A 156 30.83 -7.35 19.41
N ILE A 157 31.23 -8.62 19.17
CA ILE A 157 30.83 -9.75 20.02
C ILE A 157 31.26 -9.51 21.47
N GLN A 158 32.41 -8.88 21.68
CA GLN A 158 32.90 -8.53 23.01
C GLN A 158 32.12 -7.37 23.65
N ASN A 159 31.82 -6.31 22.90
CA ASN A 159 31.23 -5.08 23.45
C ASN A 159 29.70 -5.07 23.51
N LYS A 160 29.02 -6.00 22.80
CA LYS A 160 27.55 -6.15 22.76
C LYS A 160 26.79 -4.83 22.56
N VAL A 161 27.30 -4.02 21.63
CA VAL A 161 26.65 -2.80 21.11
C VAL A 161 25.21 -3.15 20.70
N LEU A 162 24.27 -2.21 20.85
CA LEU A 162 22.89 -2.43 20.42
C LEU A 162 22.74 -2.03 18.96
N ILE A 163 22.26 -2.93 18.11
CA ILE A 163 21.84 -2.61 16.74
C ILE A 163 20.31 -2.51 16.74
N VAL A 164 19.78 -1.41 16.21
CA VAL A 164 18.36 -1.24 15.91
C VAL A 164 18.21 -1.29 14.40
N VAL A 165 17.31 -2.13 13.92
CA VAL A 165 17.06 -2.32 12.49
C VAL A 165 15.63 -1.91 12.22
N LEU A 166 15.44 -0.90 11.37
CA LEU A 166 14.14 -0.47 10.91
C LEU A 166 13.85 -1.06 9.53
N ILE A 167 12.76 -1.81 9.45
CA ILE A 167 12.33 -2.53 8.26
C ILE A 167 10.98 -1.99 7.83
N TRP A 168 10.86 -1.66 6.55
CA TRP A 168 9.60 -1.20 5.97
C TRP A 168 9.13 -2.12 4.85
N ASN A 169 10.04 -2.59 3.98
CA ASN A 169 9.65 -3.54 2.94
C ASN A 169 9.63 -4.97 3.51
N VAL A 170 8.63 -5.26 4.34
CA VAL A 170 8.47 -6.58 4.99
C VAL A 170 8.37 -7.76 4.01
N ASN A 171 8.06 -7.48 2.74
CA ASN A 171 7.94 -8.47 1.67
C ASN A 171 9.24 -8.76 0.91
N SER A 172 10.31 -7.98 1.14
CA SER A 172 11.58 -8.17 0.44
C SER A 172 12.19 -9.54 0.77
N LEU A 173 11.94 -10.05 1.98
CA LEU A 173 12.53 -11.31 2.47
C LEU A 173 11.48 -12.40 2.72
N LEU A 174 11.88 -13.65 2.48
CA LEU A 174 11.16 -14.84 2.91
C LEU A 174 11.62 -15.25 4.33
N TRP A 175 11.35 -14.39 5.33
CA TRP A 175 11.73 -14.51 6.74
C TRP A 175 11.61 -15.93 7.31
N HIS A 176 10.48 -16.59 7.06
CA HIS A 176 10.19 -17.95 7.55
C HIS A 176 11.14 -19.02 6.99
N ARG A 177 11.68 -18.85 5.77
CA ARG A 177 12.62 -19.80 5.16
C ARG A 177 14.03 -19.68 5.74
N MET A 178 14.33 -18.58 6.40
CA MET A 178 15.64 -18.28 6.99
C MET A 178 15.60 -18.37 8.52
N HIS A 179 14.62 -19.09 9.09
CA HIS A 179 14.40 -19.20 10.54
C HIS A 179 15.70 -19.45 11.32
N HIS A 180 16.46 -20.49 10.96
CA HIS A 180 17.70 -20.85 11.66
C HIS A 180 18.74 -19.73 11.66
N GLN A 181 18.87 -18.99 10.56
CA GLN A 181 19.83 -17.90 10.47
C GLN A 181 19.39 -16.71 11.33
N TRP A 182 18.10 -16.37 11.32
CA TRP A 182 17.55 -15.31 12.15
C TRP A 182 17.66 -15.63 13.64
N SER A 183 17.32 -16.85 14.04
CA SER A 183 17.49 -17.31 15.43
C SER A 183 18.96 -17.18 15.87
N SER A 184 19.90 -17.70 15.07
CA SER A 184 21.33 -17.60 15.38
C SER A 184 21.82 -16.15 15.43
N LEU A 185 21.35 -15.29 14.53
CA LEU A 185 21.69 -13.87 14.51
C LEU A 185 21.22 -13.16 15.79
N LEU A 186 19.96 -13.37 16.18
CA LEU A 186 19.36 -12.77 17.37
C LEU A 186 20.00 -13.28 18.68
N GLU A 187 20.50 -14.51 18.69
CA GLU A 187 21.27 -15.05 19.82
C GLU A 187 22.67 -14.44 19.92
N LYS A 188 23.36 -14.28 18.78
CA LYS A 188 24.75 -13.81 18.73
C LYS A 188 24.88 -12.30 18.92
N LEU A 189 23.95 -11.55 18.35
CA LEU A 189 24.01 -10.10 18.28
C LEU A 189 22.86 -9.50 19.08
N ARG A 190 23.13 -8.41 19.79
CA ARG A 190 22.09 -7.64 20.48
C ARG A 190 21.34 -6.77 19.46
N ILE A 191 20.41 -7.38 18.74
CA ILE A 191 19.61 -6.72 17.71
C ILE A 191 18.18 -6.50 18.18
N ARG A 192 17.63 -5.31 17.91
CA ARG A 192 16.20 -5.04 17.94
C ARG A 192 15.71 -4.80 16.52
N ILE A 193 14.81 -5.67 16.06
CA ILE A 193 14.14 -5.52 14.76
C ILE A 193 12.84 -4.76 14.99
N THR A 194 12.75 -3.58 14.41
CA THR A 194 11.56 -2.73 14.42
C THR A 194 10.96 -2.69 13.02
N VAL A 195 9.67 -2.90 12.93
CA VAL A 195 8.97 -3.00 11.65
C VAL A 195 7.98 -1.85 11.52
N PHE A 196 7.99 -1.17 10.38
CA PHE A 196 6.90 -0.28 9.97
C PHE A 196 6.08 -0.98 8.88
N ILE A 197 4.76 -1.00 9.06
CA ILE A 197 3.83 -1.59 8.10
C ILE A 197 2.61 -0.71 7.91
N ASP A 198 2.52 -0.13 6.71
CA ASP A 198 1.43 0.71 6.24
C ASP A 198 0.37 -0.08 5.44
N ASP A 199 0.54 -1.41 5.37
CA ASP A 199 -0.35 -2.33 4.66
C ASP A 199 -0.41 -3.75 5.26
N LEU A 200 -1.58 -4.14 5.80
CA LEU A 200 -1.79 -5.48 6.36
C LEU A 200 -2.04 -6.57 5.30
N HIS A 201 -2.46 -6.23 4.08
CA HIS A 201 -2.89 -7.25 3.13
C HIS A 201 -1.72 -8.03 2.52
N PHE A 202 -1.99 -9.26 2.06
CA PHE A 202 -1.04 -10.12 1.37
C PHE A 202 -1.69 -10.80 0.17
N THR A 203 -0.90 -11.09 -0.86
CA THR A 203 -1.39 -11.69 -2.11
C THR A 203 -1.10 -13.20 -2.21
N THR A 204 -0.20 -13.72 -1.39
CA THR A 204 0.24 -15.11 -1.46
C THR A 204 0.41 -15.72 -0.07
N LYS A 205 0.25 -17.05 0.02
CA LYS A 205 0.54 -17.82 1.24
C LYS A 205 1.98 -17.63 1.71
N ASN A 206 2.93 -17.49 0.77
CA ASN A 206 4.33 -17.25 1.12
C ASN A 206 4.54 -15.88 1.78
N SER A 207 3.92 -14.81 1.27
CA SER A 207 3.97 -13.48 1.89
C SER A 207 3.33 -13.50 3.28
N PHE A 208 2.17 -14.14 3.42
CA PHE A 208 1.54 -14.36 4.72
C PHE A 208 2.46 -15.07 5.72
N SER A 209 2.95 -16.27 5.39
CA SER A 209 3.83 -17.04 6.29
C SER A 209 5.10 -16.27 6.64
N SER A 210 5.63 -15.50 5.70
CA SER A 210 6.81 -14.66 5.92
C SER A 210 6.53 -13.55 6.94
N ARG A 211 5.47 -12.76 6.71
CA ARG A 211 5.05 -11.66 7.58
C ARG A 211 4.65 -12.16 8.97
N GLN A 212 3.85 -13.23 9.03
CA GLN A 212 3.45 -13.89 10.28
C GLN A 212 4.67 -14.26 11.12
N TYR A 213 5.66 -14.93 10.51
CA TYR A 213 6.89 -15.31 11.21
C TYR A 213 7.71 -14.09 11.65
N LEU A 214 7.85 -13.07 10.79
CA LEU A 214 8.51 -11.81 11.15
C LEU A 214 7.86 -11.18 12.39
N PHE A 215 6.55 -10.96 12.36
CA PHE A 215 5.85 -10.25 13.43
C PHE A 215 5.80 -11.04 14.74
N GLN A 216 5.58 -12.35 14.65
CA GLN A 216 5.47 -13.20 15.82
C GLN A 216 6.84 -13.41 16.47
N SER A 217 7.85 -13.79 15.68
CA SER A 217 9.10 -14.37 16.21
C SER A 217 10.30 -13.43 16.16
N ILE A 218 10.34 -12.48 15.22
CA ILE A 218 11.54 -11.67 14.95
C ILE A 218 11.37 -10.23 15.44
N ALA A 219 10.25 -9.60 15.12
CA ALA A 219 9.99 -8.20 15.45
C ALA A 219 9.94 -8.01 16.97
N SER A 220 10.73 -7.04 17.43
CA SER A 220 10.71 -6.50 18.79
C SER A 220 9.59 -5.48 18.94
N GLU A 221 9.34 -4.68 17.91
CA GLU A 221 8.27 -3.68 17.84
C GLU A 221 7.73 -3.58 16.41
N ILE A 222 6.43 -3.31 16.29
CA ILE A 222 5.68 -3.22 15.04
C ILE A 222 4.88 -1.92 15.08
N PHE A 223 5.31 -0.95 14.30
CA PHE A 223 4.54 0.23 14.00
C PHE A 223 3.58 -0.06 12.86
N SER A 224 2.28 0.05 13.12
CA SER A 224 1.27 -0.17 12.09
C SER A 224 0.28 0.98 12.03
N THR A 225 -0.10 1.38 10.81
CA THR A 225 -1.20 2.30 10.55
C THR A 225 -2.56 1.71 10.90
N TYR A 226 -2.63 0.37 11.03
CA TYR A 226 -3.85 -0.39 11.25
C TYR A 226 -3.77 -1.28 12.49
N ALA A 227 -3.11 -0.79 13.56
CA ALA A 227 -2.94 -1.54 14.81
C ALA A 227 -4.26 -2.09 15.37
N TYR A 228 -5.35 -1.32 15.24
CA TYR A 228 -6.69 -1.63 15.76
C TYR A 228 -7.34 -2.88 15.14
N ILE A 229 -6.84 -3.38 14.01
CA ILE A 229 -7.34 -4.59 13.32
C ILE A 229 -6.21 -5.56 12.97
N PHE A 230 -5.00 -5.36 13.51
CA PHE A 230 -3.82 -6.15 13.16
C PHE A 230 -4.05 -7.66 13.34
N HIS A 231 -4.72 -8.03 14.44
CA HIS A 231 -5.03 -9.41 14.78
C HIS A 231 -6.05 -10.09 13.87
N ASN A 232 -6.76 -9.32 13.04
CA ASN A 232 -7.67 -9.86 12.03
C ASN A 232 -6.92 -10.40 10.80
N TYR A 233 -5.63 -10.05 10.68
CA TYR A 233 -4.75 -10.43 9.58
C TYR A 233 -3.67 -11.42 10.01
N TYR A 234 -3.14 -11.27 11.23
CA TYR A 234 -2.04 -12.08 11.75
C TYR A 234 -2.37 -12.55 13.16
N PHE A 235 -2.02 -13.79 13.50
CA PHE A 235 -2.45 -14.43 14.76
C PHE A 235 -1.29 -14.56 15.76
N ASN A 236 -1.60 -14.75 17.04
CA ASN A 236 -0.59 -15.02 18.10
C ASN A 236 0.54 -13.98 18.21
N ILE A 237 0.26 -12.72 17.87
CA ILE A 237 1.21 -11.62 18.06
C ILE A 237 0.87 -10.94 19.38
N SER A 238 1.89 -10.66 20.19
CA SER A 238 1.66 -9.91 21.42
C SER A 238 1.22 -8.49 21.09
N SER A 239 0.12 -8.04 21.66
CA SER A 239 -0.37 -6.67 21.48
C SER A 239 0.63 -5.64 22.00
N SER A 240 1.48 -6.01 22.98
CA SER A 240 2.56 -5.13 23.48
C SER A 240 3.65 -4.83 22.45
N LYS A 241 3.74 -5.61 21.35
CA LYS A 241 4.65 -5.33 20.24
C LYS A 241 4.08 -4.32 19.25
N ILE A 242 2.77 -4.10 19.26
CA ILE A 242 2.08 -3.35 18.22
C ILE A 242 1.84 -1.93 18.71
N THR A 243 2.47 -0.97 18.05
CA THR A 243 2.31 0.46 18.29
C THR A 243 1.51 1.06 17.12
N TRP A 244 0.44 1.79 17.44
CA TRP A 244 -0.36 2.46 16.42
C TRP A 244 0.34 3.75 15.95
N LEU A 245 0.66 3.82 14.66
CA LEU A 245 1.08 5.03 13.97
C LEU A 245 0.06 5.33 12.88
N PRO A 246 -1.04 6.06 13.16
CA PRO A 246 -2.11 6.26 12.19
C PRO A 246 -1.61 6.95 10.92
N HIS A 247 -2.33 6.72 9.82
CA HIS A 247 -2.15 7.56 8.64
C HIS A 247 -2.41 9.01 8.98
N ALA A 248 -1.63 9.89 8.35
CA ALA A 248 -1.80 11.31 8.44
C ALA A 248 -1.50 11.95 7.09
N ALA A 249 -1.97 13.18 6.92
CA ALA A 249 -1.86 13.87 5.66
C ALA A 249 -0.49 14.53 5.56
N SER A 250 0.13 14.42 4.38
CA SER A 250 1.39 15.09 4.07
C SER A 250 1.37 16.58 4.43
N SER A 251 2.45 17.09 5.02
CA SER A 251 2.63 18.51 5.35
C SER A 251 2.68 19.42 4.11
N LEU A 252 2.81 18.85 2.91
CA LEU A 252 2.66 19.56 1.63
C LEU A 252 1.20 19.76 1.22
N SER A 253 0.24 19.18 1.95
CA SER A 253 -1.19 19.36 1.69
C SER A 253 -1.58 20.83 1.83
N TYR A 254 -2.54 21.25 1.02
CA TYR A 254 -3.03 22.61 1.10
C TYR A 254 -4.10 22.67 2.19
N HIS A 255 -3.72 23.12 3.39
CA HIS A 255 -4.61 23.32 4.56
C HIS A 255 -5.71 24.38 4.35
N THR A 256 -6.10 24.67 3.11
CA THR A 256 -7.10 25.68 2.72
C THR A 256 -8.01 25.12 1.63
N ILE A 257 -9.31 25.37 1.76
CA ILE A 257 -10.32 24.97 0.78
C ILE A 257 -10.25 25.89 -0.45
N ASN A 258 -10.29 25.30 -1.65
CA ASN A 258 -10.46 26.06 -2.88
C ASN A 258 -11.95 26.34 -3.14
N ARG A 259 -12.37 27.59 -2.97
CA ARG A 259 -13.77 28.00 -3.16
C ARG A 259 -14.21 28.05 -4.61
N SER A 260 -13.27 28.05 -5.56
CA SER A 260 -13.55 27.99 -7.00
C SER A 260 -13.27 26.60 -7.57
N ALA A 261 -13.29 25.56 -6.73
CA ALA A 261 -13.15 24.18 -7.17
C ALA A 261 -14.37 23.77 -8.03
N GLU A 262 -14.11 22.92 -9.02
CA GLU A 262 -15.12 22.34 -9.89
C GLU A 262 -15.97 21.30 -9.13
N ASN A 263 -17.27 21.31 -9.39
CA ASN A 263 -18.24 20.37 -8.79
C ASN A 263 -18.16 18.97 -9.45
N LEU A 264 -16.95 18.40 -9.51
CA LEU A 264 -16.67 17.08 -10.06
C LEU A 264 -16.16 16.14 -8.96
N LEU A 265 -16.39 14.84 -9.16
CA LEU A 265 -15.77 13.79 -8.35
C LEU A 265 -14.35 13.51 -8.85
N PHE A 266 -13.37 13.82 -8.03
CA PHE A 266 -11.98 13.44 -8.25
C PHE A 266 -11.73 11.98 -7.90
N VAL A 267 -11.18 11.23 -8.85
CA VAL A 267 -10.83 9.81 -8.70
C VAL A 267 -9.35 9.62 -9.02
N SER A 268 -8.60 9.04 -8.08
CA SER A 268 -7.17 8.75 -8.26
C SER A 268 -6.75 7.53 -7.42
N GLY A 269 -5.53 7.05 -7.62
CA GLY A 269 -5.02 5.82 -6.99
C GLY A 269 -5.06 4.60 -7.91
N ALA A 270 -4.57 3.46 -7.42
CA ALA A 270 -4.60 2.19 -8.14
C ALA A 270 -6.04 1.79 -8.48
N ASN A 271 -6.30 1.41 -9.73
CA ASN A 271 -7.64 1.12 -10.28
C ASN A 271 -7.90 -0.38 -10.48
N LEU A 272 -7.25 -1.22 -9.67
CA LEU A 272 -7.43 -2.67 -9.69
C LEU A 272 -8.83 -2.99 -9.16
N PHE A 273 -9.65 -3.62 -9.99
CA PHE A 273 -11.06 -3.85 -9.68
C PHE A 273 -11.22 -4.74 -8.44
N GLU A 274 -10.34 -5.73 -8.30
CA GLU A 274 -10.31 -6.71 -7.22
C GLU A 274 -10.05 -6.07 -5.85
N TRP A 275 -9.35 -4.94 -5.84
CA TRP A 275 -8.94 -4.22 -4.63
C TRP A 275 -9.77 -2.96 -4.36
N TYR A 276 -10.24 -2.31 -5.41
CA TYR A 276 -10.87 -0.98 -5.35
C TYR A 276 -12.02 -0.84 -6.35
N SER A 277 -13.01 -1.74 -6.28
CA SER A 277 -14.10 -1.82 -7.26
C SER A 277 -14.82 -0.49 -7.53
N CYS A 278 -15.14 0.30 -6.49
CA CYS A 278 -15.77 1.61 -6.66
C CYS A 278 -14.82 2.62 -7.32
N ARG A 279 -13.53 2.60 -6.99
CA ARG A 279 -12.53 3.45 -7.65
C ARG A 279 -12.40 3.08 -9.13
N SER A 280 -12.35 1.79 -9.45
CA SER A 280 -12.32 1.30 -10.85
C SER A 280 -13.57 1.74 -11.63
N ARG A 281 -14.75 1.69 -11.01
CA ARG A 281 -15.99 2.24 -11.59
C ARG A 281 -15.91 3.76 -11.77
N GLY A 282 -15.31 4.48 -10.82
CA GLY A 282 -15.02 5.91 -10.97
C GLY A 282 -14.15 6.21 -12.19
N TYR A 283 -13.12 5.40 -12.44
CA TYR A 283 -12.31 5.51 -13.66
C TYR A 283 -13.09 5.24 -14.96
N LEU A 284 -14.04 4.29 -14.94
CA LEU A 284 -14.95 4.09 -16.07
C LEU A 284 -15.85 5.31 -16.27
N LEU A 285 -16.40 5.86 -15.18
CA LEU A 285 -17.26 7.03 -15.22
C LEU A 285 -16.54 8.25 -15.83
N CYS A 286 -15.26 8.48 -15.49
CA CYS A 286 -14.44 9.52 -16.11
C CYS A 286 -14.31 9.41 -17.63
N ARG A 287 -14.43 8.21 -18.20
CA ARG A 287 -14.37 8.02 -19.66
C ARG A 287 -15.68 8.40 -20.34
N ILE A 288 -16.81 8.16 -19.67
CA ILE A 288 -18.16 8.30 -20.26
C ILE A 288 -18.89 9.59 -19.83
N ARG A 289 -18.52 10.18 -18.69
CA ARG A 289 -19.15 11.36 -18.06
C ARG A 289 -18.09 12.29 -17.47
N LYS A 290 -17.30 12.91 -18.36
CA LYS A 290 -16.28 13.91 -18.00
C LYS A 290 -16.87 15.16 -17.32
N ASP A 291 -18.17 15.38 -17.50
CA ASP A 291 -18.96 16.43 -16.85
C ASP A 291 -19.30 16.12 -15.39
N LEU A 292 -19.05 14.90 -14.90
CA LEU A 292 -19.32 14.50 -13.51
C LEU A 292 -18.05 14.16 -12.72
N THR A 293 -17.00 13.72 -13.41
CA THR A 293 -15.83 13.11 -12.76
C THR A 293 -14.54 13.49 -13.45
N ALA A 294 -13.50 13.76 -12.66
CA ALA A 294 -12.15 13.95 -13.12
C ALA A 294 -11.26 12.83 -12.59
N CYS A 295 -10.41 12.27 -13.46
CA CYS A 295 -9.52 11.17 -13.08
C CYS A 295 -8.06 11.57 -13.25
N LEU A 296 -7.28 11.33 -12.22
CA LEU A 296 -5.83 11.34 -12.32
C LEU A 296 -5.32 9.93 -12.07
N LYS A 297 -4.85 9.28 -13.14
CA LYS A 297 -4.24 7.95 -13.05
C LYS A 297 -3.06 8.04 -12.08
N HIS A 298 -3.06 7.16 -11.08
CA HIS A 298 -1.93 7.05 -10.18
C HIS A 298 -0.68 6.66 -10.98
N PRO A 299 0.49 7.26 -10.71
CA PRO A 299 1.73 6.90 -11.38
C PRO A 299 2.11 5.41 -11.24
N GLY A 300 1.49 4.68 -10.30
CA GLY A 300 1.52 3.21 -10.19
C GLY A 300 2.81 2.65 -9.61
N TYR A 301 2.73 1.73 -8.63
CA TYR A 301 3.88 1.11 -7.99
C TYR A 301 4.74 0.29 -9.00
N ALA A 302 5.77 0.93 -9.56
CA ALA A 302 6.87 0.42 -10.40
C ALA A 302 6.70 0.25 -11.94
N GLU A 303 7.86 0.35 -12.60
CA GLU A 303 8.26 0.10 -14.00
C GLU A 303 7.75 1.00 -15.13
N THR A 304 6.54 1.57 -15.08
CA THR A 304 6.04 2.43 -16.18
C THR A 304 6.61 3.85 -16.20
N MET A 305 7.42 4.23 -15.20
CA MET A 305 7.83 5.61 -14.95
C MET A 305 9.25 6.00 -15.36
N LYS A 306 10.09 5.07 -15.85
CA LYS A 306 11.45 5.45 -16.26
C LYS A 306 11.47 6.38 -17.49
N ASN A 307 10.44 6.33 -18.35
CA ASN A 307 10.46 6.98 -19.66
C ASN A 307 9.26 7.89 -19.99
N ASP A 308 8.25 8.02 -19.13
CA ASP A 308 7.07 8.84 -19.45
C ASP A 308 6.99 10.10 -18.57
N SER A 309 7.65 11.16 -19.04
CA SER A 309 7.73 12.48 -18.40
C SER A 309 6.37 13.20 -18.30
N SER A 310 5.33 12.69 -18.98
CA SER A 310 4.02 13.35 -19.08
C SER A 310 3.07 13.10 -17.90
N TYR A 311 3.37 12.12 -17.02
CA TYR A 311 2.49 11.71 -15.90
C TYR A 311 3.13 11.85 -14.51
N PHE A 312 4.12 12.73 -14.36
CA PHE A 312 4.82 12.97 -13.09
C PHE A 312 4.03 13.91 -12.15
N TYR A 313 2.83 13.49 -11.72
CA TYR A 313 2.08 14.14 -10.64
C TYR A 313 2.41 13.45 -9.31
N GLY A 314 3.59 13.76 -8.77
CA GLY A 314 3.98 13.44 -7.39
C GLY A 314 4.00 14.69 -6.50
N GLY A 315 3.88 14.50 -5.18
CA GLY A 315 3.99 15.57 -4.19
C GLY A 315 3.05 16.76 -4.44
N ARG A 316 3.57 17.99 -4.32
CA ARG A 316 2.77 19.22 -4.37
C ARG A 316 1.98 19.41 -5.67
N ARG A 317 2.47 18.92 -6.82
CA ARG A 317 1.75 19.01 -8.11
C ARG A 317 0.47 18.19 -8.09
N TYR A 318 0.54 17.00 -7.50
CA TYR A 318 -0.61 16.13 -7.33
C TYR A 318 -1.67 16.79 -6.43
N PHE A 319 -1.25 17.34 -5.29
CA PHE A 319 -2.14 18.06 -4.37
C PHE A 319 -2.75 19.30 -5.03
N SER A 320 -1.98 20.03 -5.84
CA SER A 320 -2.47 21.19 -6.58
C SER A 320 -3.51 20.84 -7.63
N TYR A 321 -3.38 19.68 -8.29
CA TYR A 321 -4.38 19.20 -9.24
C TYR A 321 -5.65 18.73 -8.53
N MET A 322 -5.49 17.94 -7.46
CA MET A 322 -6.60 17.43 -6.65
C MET A 322 -7.47 18.56 -6.08
N LYS A 323 -6.85 19.65 -5.63
CA LYS A 323 -7.54 20.83 -5.06
C LYS A 323 -8.47 21.56 -6.04
N GLN A 324 -8.43 21.22 -7.33
CA GLN A 324 -9.33 21.79 -8.33
C GLN A 324 -10.75 21.24 -8.24
N TYR A 325 -11.00 20.22 -7.41
CA TYR A 325 -12.28 19.52 -7.35
C TYR A 325 -12.91 19.59 -5.95
N VAL A 326 -14.24 19.58 -5.90
CA VAL A 326 -15.00 19.63 -4.64
C VAL A 326 -15.08 18.28 -3.96
N PHE A 327 -15.25 17.20 -4.72
CA PHE A 327 -15.47 15.85 -4.17
C PHE A 327 -14.27 14.94 -4.45
N GLY A 328 -13.96 14.05 -3.51
CA GLY A 328 -12.87 13.08 -3.65
C GLY A 328 -13.31 11.66 -3.31
N LEU A 329 -13.01 10.68 -4.18
CA LEU A 329 -13.36 9.27 -3.94
C LEU A 329 -12.24 8.51 -3.20
N GLY A 330 -12.52 8.07 -1.97
CA GLY A 330 -11.65 7.18 -1.19
C GLY A 330 -12.42 5.95 -0.71
N THR A 331 -11.99 4.74 -1.08
CA THR A 331 -12.77 3.49 -0.89
C THR A 331 -11.93 2.39 -0.28
N CYS A 332 -12.51 1.57 0.60
CA CYS A 332 -11.80 0.57 1.40
C CYS A 332 -12.34 -0.87 1.23
N GLN A 333 -13.10 -1.13 0.17
CA GLN A 333 -13.93 -2.33 -0.03
C GLN A 333 -13.25 -3.67 0.14
N SER A 334 -12.01 -3.82 -0.31
CA SER A 334 -11.33 -5.12 -0.24
C SER A 334 -10.42 -5.28 0.99
N VAL A 335 -10.26 -4.21 1.78
CA VAL A 335 -9.31 -4.16 2.90
C VAL A 335 -9.95 -3.83 4.24
N HIS A 336 -11.13 -3.19 4.25
CA HIS A 336 -11.91 -2.88 5.45
C HIS A 336 -11.19 -2.02 6.50
N TYR A 337 -10.10 -1.34 6.13
CA TYR A 337 -9.38 -0.40 6.99
C TYR A 337 -9.14 0.96 6.33
N ALA A 338 -8.86 1.96 7.15
CA ALA A 338 -8.80 3.35 6.73
C ALA A 338 -7.53 3.67 5.93
N ILE A 339 -7.57 3.47 4.62
CA ILE A 339 -6.41 3.74 3.74
C ILE A 339 -6.00 5.22 3.74
N ALA A 340 -4.74 5.50 3.40
CA ALA A 340 -4.17 6.85 3.34
C ALA A 340 -5.05 7.88 2.60
N LYS A 341 -5.77 7.44 1.56
CA LYS A 341 -6.61 8.32 0.74
C LYS A 341 -7.76 8.99 1.49
N LEU A 342 -8.22 8.39 2.59
CA LEU A 342 -9.26 8.97 3.45
C LEU A 342 -8.75 10.19 4.23
N PHE A 343 -7.45 10.31 4.45
CA PHE A 343 -6.81 11.43 5.14
C PHE A 343 -6.34 12.48 4.14
N GLU A 344 -5.81 12.02 3.01
CA GLU A 344 -5.24 12.88 1.98
C GLU A 344 -6.28 13.76 1.27
N LEU A 345 -7.47 13.24 0.98
CA LEU A 345 -8.53 13.99 0.29
C LEU A 345 -9.07 15.15 1.17
N PRO A 346 -9.52 14.93 2.43
CA PRO A 346 -10.00 16.02 3.28
C PRO A 346 -8.92 17.05 3.60
N ALA A 347 -7.67 16.61 3.80
CA ALA A 347 -6.56 17.52 4.10
C ALA A 347 -6.26 18.53 2.99
N ASN A 348 -6.73 18.27 1.76
CA ASN A 348 -6.63 19.17 0.62
C ASN A 348 -7.95 19.90 0.31
N GLY A 349 -8.92 19.84 1.22
CA GLY A 349 -10.16 20.60 1.17
C GLY A 349 -11.28 19.94 0.36
N LEU A 350 -11.18 18.64 0.05
CA LEU A 350 -12.21 17.90 -0.68
C LEU A 350 -13.24 17.30 0.28
N ALA A 351 -14.51 17.32 -0.12
CA ALA A 351 -15.55 16.52 0.50
C ALA A 351 -15.31 15.03 0.15
N LEU A 352 -15.04 14.21 1.17
CA LEU A 352 -14.79 12.80 1.01
C LEU A 352 -16.07 12.04 0.65
N VAL A 353 -16.03 11.35 -0.48
CA VAL A 353 -17.00 10.35 -0.90
C VAL A 353 -16.40 8.98 -0.64
N THR A 354 -17.06 8.18 0.18
CA THR A 354 -16.58 6.85 0.59
C THR A 354 -17.71 5.83 0.63
N THR A 355 -17.36 4.59 0.90
CA THR A 355 -18.26 3.44 0.99
C THR A 355 -18.59 3.13 2.45
N ASN A 356 -19.74 2.49 2.72
CA ASN A 356 -20.21 2.17 4.07
C ASN A 356 -19.62 0.84 4.61
N ASP A 357 -18.41 0.51 4.18
CA ASP A 357 -17.68 -0.73 4.39
C ASP A 357 -16.46 -0.57 5.31
N LEU A 358 -16.22 0.67 5.74
CA LEU A 358 -15.25 1.01 6.77
C LEU A 358 -15.76 0.46 8.10
N ILE A 359 -14.89 -0.29 8.80
CA ILE A 359 -15.11 -0.60 10.20
C ILE A 359 -15.24 0.74 10.95
N PRO A 360 -16.27 0.94 11.79
CA PRO A 360 -16.38 2.13 12.63
C PRO A 360 -15.06 2.35 13.39
N ILE A 361 -14.49 3.54 13.25
CA ILE A 361 -13.23 3.97 13.89
C ILE A 361 -13.51 4.50 15.28
#